data_AF-A0A8S9W6Y8-F1
#
_entry.id   AF-A0A8S9W6Y8-F1
#
_cell.length_a   1.000
_cell.length_b   1.000
_cell.length_c   1.000
_cell.angle_alpha   90.00
_cell.angle_beta   90.00
_cell.angle_gamma   90.00
#
_symmetry.space_group_name_H-M   'P 1'
#
loop_
_entity.id
_entity.type
_entity.pdbx_description
1 polymer ?
#
loop_
_entity_poly.entity_id
_entity_poly.type
_entity_poly.pdbx_seq_one_letter_code
_entity_poly.pdbx_strand_id
1 'polypeptide(L)'
;MNVPGMLRRRALREDLEKYHETNKTGKVKPDNRYFGDTPVLAVFADGFEIKPEFLMICDLGKWKEPGWKPPESKEFKQHDDTNYTTQVAVDPVLGRLVFLTGPQPTSVEVSYSYGFSGDMGGGPYERELMVAGDENDVWNKAVSMQDNNSKLNADYDSLSKALTDWMDPENGNRSNAIITITDNGTYELNNNNTTVDLLAGRFLVIQANSGNQPTLRIIDDEGDVATLPIGGGEGSDARLILSGLLIEGGIDVTGQCLELVQIVHSTLVPAIRPSVTVGVSAPLAHMNIKVEIDHSITGSLCMPAEIKGLRVLDSIIDSPDREQFAISDGMEVPGPSTTIERTTVFGKVHVKEMTSASNVIFTDTVTVDHRQQNCVRYSFVPDGSQTSRRYRCQPDLEIAKQIEDEENKAQAENISFDTSGRELIRTEVVSRLVPAFTSIQYGDPDYGQLHTSCPEQIRTGADDGSEMGAFHHLKQPQREANLRAALNEYLRFGLEAGILYVNEDK
;
A
#
# COMPACT_ATOMS: atom_id res chain seq x y z
N MET A 1 -2.31 -13.64 -20.16
CA MET A 1 -2.77 -13.25 -18.82
C MET A 1 -1.68 -12.38 -18.22
N ASN A 2 -1.99 -11.11 -17.93
CA ASN A 2 -1.06 -10.20 -17.25
C ASN A 2 -1.47 -10.25 -15.78
N VAL A 3 -0.61 -10.81 -14.95
CA VAL A 3 -0.83 -10.92 -13.51
C VAL A 3 0.26 -10.13 -12.79
N PRO A 4 -0.05 -9.50 -11.65
CA PRO A 4 0.96 -8.94 -10.76
C PRO A 4 2.00 -10.00 -10.42
N GLY A 5 3.27 -9.70 -10.64
CA GLY A 5 4.36 -10.64 -10.39
C GLY A 5 5.70 -9.94 -10.44
N MET A 6 6.66 -10.47 -9.66
CA MET A 6 8.01 -9.89 -9.62
C MET A 6 8.70 -9.97 -10.98
N LEU A 7 9.46 -8.94 -11.33
CA LEU A 7 10.35 -8.95 -12.49
C LEU A 7 11.48 -9.96 -12.27
N ARG A 8 11.34 -11.15 -12.85
CA ARG A 8 12.29 -12.26 -12.65
C ARG A 8 13.58 -12.02 -13.43
N ARG A 9 14.74 -12.11 -12.74
CA ARG A 9 16.08 -12.00 -13.33
C ARG A 9 16.23 -12.80 -14.63
N ARG A 10 15.84 -14.08 -14.60
CA ARG A 10 15.98 -14.99 -15.76
C ARG A 10 15.16 -14.52 -16.96
N ALA A 11 13.91 -14.12 -16.75
CA ALA A 11 13.01 -13.72 -17.83
C ALA A 11 13.50 -12.43 -18.52
N LEU A 12 13.90 -11.42 -17.74
CA LEU A 12 14.43 -10.17 -18.30
C LEU A 12 15.79 -10.39 -18.99
N ARG A 13 16.66 -11.24 -18.43
CA ARG A 13 17.94 -11.60 -19.06
C ARG A 13 17.75 -12.28 -20.42
N GLU A 14 16.86 -13.28 -20.50
CA GLU A 14 16.58 -14.01 -21.74
C GLU A 14 15.97 -13.08 -22.83
N ASP A 15 15.17 -12.08 -22.43
CA ASP A 15 14.61 -11.08 -23.36
C ASP A 15 15.69 -10.09 -23.85
N LEU A 16 16.59 -9.64 -22.98
CA LEU A 16 17.75 -8.80 -23.39
C LEU A 16 18.73 -9.55 -24.29
N GLU A 17 18.97 -10.84 -24.06
CA GLU A 17 19.83 -11.64 -24.94
C GLU A 17 19.27 -11.70 -26.37
N LYS A 18 17.94 -11.86 -26.52
CA LYS A 18 17.26 -11.77 -27.82
C LYS A 18 17.35 -10.36 -28.42
N TYR A 19 17.25 -9.33 -27.59
CA TYR A 19 17.45 -7.94 -28.02
C TYR A 19 18.85 -7.76 -28.65
N HIS A 20 19.90 -8.22 -27.96
CA HIS A 20 21.28 -8.15 -28.46
C HIS A 20 21.52 -8.96 -29.74
N GLU A 21 20.96 -10.17 -29.84
CA GLU A 21 21.04 -10.98 -31.07
C GLU A 21 20.39 -10.29 -32.27
N THR A 22 19.31 -9.55 -32.04
CA THR A 22 18.62 -8.85 -33.12
C THR A 22 19.40 -7.63 -33.59
N ASN A 23 19.95 -6.84 -32.65
CA ASN A 23 20.84 -5.72 -32.97
C ASN A 23 22.02 -6.17 -33.84
N LYS A 24 22.55 -7.37 -33.62
CA LYS A 24 23.61 -7.96 -34.45
C LYS A 24 23.14 -8.35 -35.86
N THR A 25 21.91 -8.83 -36.02
CA THR A 25 21.41 -9.34 -37.32
C THR A 25 20.71 -8.30 -38.18
N GLY A 26 20.42 -7.10 -37.65
CA GLY A 26 19.73 -6.02 -38.38
C GLY A 26 18.29 -6.35 -38.78
N LYS A 27 17.74 -7.45 -38.26
CA LYS A 27 16.35 -7.86 -38.49
C LYS A 27 15.39 -6.98 -37.68
N VAL A 28 14.11 -7.01 -38.04
CA VAL A 28 13.02 -6.36 -37.30
C VAL A 28 13.16 -6.71 -35.81
N LYS A 29 13.10 -5.70 -34.92
CA LYS A 29 13.12 -5.91 -33.47
C LYS A 29 12.10 -7.00 -33.13
N PRO A 30 12.50 -8.10 -32.46
CA PRO A 30 11.56 -9.12 -32.02
C PRO A 30 10.49 -8.45 -31.18
N ASP A 31 9.33 -9.11 -31.13
CA ASP A 31 8.29 -8.83 -30.14
C ASP A 31 8.86 -9.15 -28.74
N ASN A 32 9.73 -8.26 -28.25
CA ASN A 32 10.38 -8.36 -26.96
C ASN A 32 9.33 -8.05 -25.92
N ARG A 33 9.02 -9.06 -25.11
CA ARG A 33 7.91 -9.00 -24.17
C ARG A 33 8.19 -8.03 -23.04
N TYR A 34 9.46 -7.84 -22.69
CA TYR A 34 9.88 -7.03 -21.54
C TYR A 34 10.60 -5.74 -21.97
N PHE A 35 11.38 -5.75 -23.06
CA PHE A 35 12.12 -4.57 -23.56
C PHE A 35 11.69 -4.18 -24.99
N GLY A 36 10.39 -4.23 -25.26
CA GLY A 36 9.77 -3.75 -26.51
C GLY A 36 9.57 -2.23 -26.53
N ASP A 37 8.56 -1.75 -27.27
CA ASP A 37 8.25 -0.31 -27.40
C ASP A 37 7.82 0.35 -26.08
N THR A 38 7.30 -0.45 -25.14
CA THR A 38 6.99 -0.02 -23.77
C THR A 38 7.72 -0.97 -22.82
N PRO A 39 8.95 -0.64 -22.40
CA PRO A 39 9.74 -1.53 -21.57
C PRO A 39 9.11 -1.65 -20.17
N VAL A 40 9.14 -2.85 -19.59
CA VAL A 40 8.69 -3.09 -18.19
C VAL A 40 9.67 -2.53 -17.16
N LEU A 41 10.88 -2.17 -17.59
CA LEU A 41 11.96 -1.61 -16.81
C LEU A 41 12.81 -0.72 -17.72
N ALA A 42 13.00 0.54 -17.33
CA ALA A 42 13.92 1.48 -17.95
C ALA A 42 14.78 2.16 -16.88
N VAL A 43 16.02 2.48 -17.24
CA VAL A 43 16.98 3.18 -16.38
C VAL A 43 17.34 4.48 -17.07
N PHE A 44 17.32 5.59 -16.32
CA PHE A 44 17.72 6.90 -16.80
C PHE A 44 18.90 7.38 -15.97
N ALA A 45 19.86 8.02 -16.63
CA ALA A 45 21.02 8.64 -16.02
C ALA A 45 21.12 10.08 -16.50
N ASP A 46 21.15 11.03 -15.56
CA ASP A 46 21.20 12.48 -15.85
C ASP A 46 20.12 12.94 -16.85
N GLY A 47 18.90 12.37 -16.74
CA GLY A 47 17.75 12.66 -17.59
C GLY A 47 17.71 11.92 -18.93
N PHE A 48 18.71 11.08 -19.26
CA PHE A 48 18.76 10.33 -20.51
C PHE A 48 18.53 8.83 -20.29
N GLU A 49 17.67 8.24 -21.12
CA GLU A 49 17.41 6.79 -21.08
C GLU A 49 18.66 5.99 -21.47
N ILE A 50 19.07 5.07 -20.60
CA ILE A 50 20.03 4.02 -20.92
C ILE A 50 19.29 2.94 -21.69
N LYS A 51 19.46 2.95 -23.01
CA LYS A 51 18.79 2.01 -23.92
C LYS A 51 19.00 0.55 -23.47
N PRO A 52 18.02 -0.34 -23.71
CA PRO A 52 18.12 -1.75 -23.32
C PRO A 52 19.39 -2.47 -23.77
N GLU A 53 19.96 -2.11 -24.92
CA GLU A 53 21.24 -2.67 -25.40
C GLU A 53 22.42 -2.44 -24.45
N PHE A 54 22.39 -1.38 -23.65
CA PHE A 54 23.43 -1.06 -22.67
C PHE A 54 23.15 -1.63 -21.28
N LEU A 55 22.06 -2.39 -21.10
CA LEU A 55 21.70 -3.02 -19.84
C LEU A 55 22.18 -4.48 -19.79
N MET A 56 22.47 -4.96 -18.58
CA MET A 56 22.58 -6.39 -18.27
C MET A 56 21.78 -6.73 -17.02
N ILE A 57 21.13 -7.89 -17.03
CA ILE A 57 20.38 -8.39 -15.87
C ILE A 57 21.19 -9.47 -15.16
N CYS A 58 21.43 -9.28 -13.87
CA CYS A 58 22.22 -10.19 -13.06
C CYS A 58 21.82 -10.18 -11.58
N ASP A 59 22.45 -11.06 -10.80
CA ASP A 59 22.31 -11.09 -9.33
C ASP A 59 23.35 -10.15 -8.71
N LEU A 60 22.88 -9.13 -7.99
CA LEU A 60 23.70 -8.16 -7.24
C LEU A 60 23.56 -8.38 -5.73
N GLY A 61 23.15 -9.58 -5.29
CA GLY A 61 22.91 -9.93 -3.90
C GLY A 61 24.11 -9.70 -2.97
N LYS A 62 25.31 -9.95 -3.49
CA LYS A 62 26.59 -9.84 -2.75
C LYS A 62 27.16 -8.42 -2.68
N TRP A 63 26.47 -7.41 -3.20
CA TRP A 63 26.89 -6.00 -3.20
C TRP A 63 27.51 -5.54 -1.87
N LYS A 64 26.89 -5.93 -0.73
CA LYS A 64 27.26 -5.44 0.61
C LYS A 64 28.41 -6.25 1.23
N GLU A 65 28.87 -7.32 0.59
CA GLU A 65 29.95 -8.17 1.11
C GLU A 65 31.32 -7.48 0.94
N PRO A 66 32.22 -7.60 1.93
CA PRO A 66 33.56 -7.06 1.81
C PRO A 66 34.31 -7.62 0.59
N GLY A 67 34.90 -6.73 -0.22
CA GLY A 67 35.66 -7.12 -1.42
C GLY A 67 34.80 -7.49 -2.63
N TRP A 68 33.47 -7.27 -2.56
CA TRP A 68 32.60 -7.40 -3.72
C TRP A 68 33.07 -6.49 -4.87
N LYS A 69 32.97 -7.01 -6.10
CA LYS A 69 33.23 -6.27 -7.34
C LYS A 69 32.00 -6.34 -8.24
N PRO A 70 31.69 -5.27 -8.97
CA PRO A 70 30.64 -5.32 -9.98
C PRO A 70 30.95 -6.39 -11.04
N PRO A 71 29.91 -6.95 -11.69
CA PRO A 71 30.12 -7.87 -12.81
C PRO A 71 30.90 -7.19 -13.94
N GLU A 72 31.68 -7.96 -14.70
CA GLU A 72 32.38 -7.43 -15.85
C GLU A 72 31.39 -7.01 -16.95
N SER A 73 31.68 -5.88 -17.59
CA SER A 73 30.94 -5.44 -18.76
C SER A 73 31.06 -6.47 -19.89
N LYS A 74 29.97 -6.72 -20.60
CA LYS A 74 29.90 -7.63 -21.74
C LYS A 74 29.99 -6.87 -23.05
N GLU A 75 30.81 -7.36 -23.97
CA GLU A 75 30.96 -6.82 -25.33
C GLU A 75 30.00 -7.54 -26.30
N PHE A 76 29.33 -6.75 -27.14
CA PHE A 76 28.41 -7.20 -28.17
C PHE A 76 28.72 -6.51 -29.51
N LYS A 77 28.27 -7.11 -30.61
CA LYS A 77 28.44 -6.58 -31.98
C LYS A 77 27.16 -5.97 -32.51
N GLN A 78 27.25 -4.80 -33.14
CA GLN A 78 26.18 -4.21 -33.94
C GLN A 78 26.12 -4.85 -35.33
N HIS A 79 25.07 -4.54 -36.09
CA HIS A 79 24.89 -4.97 -37.48
C HIS A 79 26.00 -4.43 -38.42
N ASP A 80 26.58 -3.28 -38.13
CA ASP A 80 27.70 -2.71 -38.88
C ASP A 80 29.09 -3.24 -38.45
N ASP A 81 29.10 -4.30 -37.63
CA ASP A 81 30.28 -4.95 -37.05
C ASP A 81 31.07 -4.09 -36.04
N THR A 82 30.54 -2.94 -35.61
CA THR A 82 31.09 -2.18 -34.49
C THR A 82 30.77 -2.82 -33.14
N ASN A 83 31.67 -2.66 -32.17
CA ASN A 83 31.49 -3.18 -30.82
C ASN A 83 30.80 -2.16 -29.91
N TYR A 84 29.96 -2.65 -29.01
CA TYR A 84 29.42 -1.90 -27.89
C TYR A 84 29.47 -2.73 -26.61
N THR A 85 29.45 -2.07 -25.45
CA THR A 85 29.56 -2.72 -24.14
C THR A 85 28.40 -2.35 -23.24
N THR A 86 27.97 -3.26 -22.38
CA THR A 86 26.97 -2.97 -21.34
C THR A 86 27.48 -1.92 -20.37
N GLN A 87 26.65 -0.94 -20.05
CA GLN A 87 26.99 0.19 -19.19
C GLN A 87 26.42 0.04 -17.79
N VAL A 88 25.27 -0.63 -17.63
CA VAL A 88 24.58 -0.78 -16.35
C VAL A 88 24.18 -2.23 -16.11
N ALA A 89 24.50 -2.75 -14.93
CA ALA A 89 23.98 -4.01 -14.44
C ALA A 89 22.81 -3.75 -13.48
N VAL A 90 21.69 -4.46 -13.68
CA VAL A 90 20.48 -4.31 -12.87
C VAL A 90 20.08 -5.66 -12.29
N ASP A 91 19.73 -5.64 -11.01
CA ASP A 91 19.06 -6.72 -10.30
C ASP A 91 17.62 -6.29 -9.99
N PRO A 92 16.65 -6.67 -10.83
CA PRO A 92 15.26 -6.25 -10.69
C PRO A 92 14.56 -6.85 -9.47
N VAL A 93 15.09 -7.93 -8.88
CA VAL A 93 14.49 -8.59 -7.71
C VAL A 93 14.89 -7.87 -6.42
N LEU A 94 16.10 -7.29 -6.37
CA LEU A 94 16.60 -6.59 -5.20
C LEU A 94 16.49 -5.06 -5.32
N GLY A 95 16.01 -4.54 -6.45
CA GLY A 95 16.00 -3.11 -6.72
C GLY A 95 17.40 -2.48 -6.72
N ARG A 96 18.42 -3.23 -7.18
CA ARG A 96 19.82 -2.75 -7.21
C ARG A 96 20.28 -2.52 -8.63
N LEU A 97 21.13 -1.53 -8.83
CA LEU A 97 21.81 -1.29 -10.10
C LEU A 97 23.23 -0.77 -9.87
N VAL A 98 24.14 -1.05 -10.81
CA VAL A 98 25.51 -0.54 -10.77
C VAL A 98 25.97 -0.14 -12.17
N PHE A 99 26.61 1.02 -12.27
CA PHE A 99 27.26 1.48 -13.49
C PHE A 99 28.63 0.80 -13.64
N LEU A 100 28.84 0.13 -14.78
CA LEU A 100 30.01 -0.71 -15.07
C LEU A 100 31.11 0.06 -15.77
N THR A 101 30.73 1.09 -16.54
CA THR A 101 31.63 1.88 -17.38
C THR A 101 31.19 3.33 -17.39
N GLY A 102 32.13 4.25 -17.59
CA GLY A 102 31.84 5.68 -17.68
C GLY A 102 31.88 6.40 -16.33
N PRO A 103 31.67 7.73 -16.32
CA PRO A 103 31.54 8.51 -15.10
C PRO A 103 30.31 8.08 -14.31
N GLN A 104 30.34 8.23 -12.98
CA GLN A 104 29.12 8.07 -12.19
C GLN A 104 28.15 9.21 -12.49
N PRO A 105 26.87 8.90 -12.74
CA PRO A 105 25.87 9.93 -12.98
C PRO A 105 25.57 10.72 -11.70
N THR A 106 25.04 11.92 -11.88
CA THR A 106 24.57 12.78 -10.79
C THR A 106 23.14 12.44 -10.35
N SER A 107 22.29 11.99 -11.28
CA SER A 107 20.95 11.48 -10.99
C SER A 107 20.69 10.14 -11.66
N VAL A 108 19.93 9.28 -10.98
CA VAL A 108 19.49 7.99 -11.51
C VAL A 108 18.01 7.83 -11.24
N GLU A 109 17.25 7.56 -12.29
CA GLU A 109 15.82 7.29 -12.21
C GLU A 109 15.52 5.93 -12.83
N VAL A 110 14.45 5.30 -12.36
CA VAL A 110 13.96 4.05 -12.91
C VAL A 110 12.47 4.14 -13.18
N SER A 111 12.05 3.59 -14.32
CA SER A 111 10.64 3.34 -14.61
C SER A 111 10.43 1.84 -14.63
N TYR A 112 9.35 1.36 -14.04
CA TYR A 112 9.00 -0.05 -14.06
C TYR A 112 7.48 -0.27 -14.06
N SER A 113 7.04 -1.41 -14.57
CA SER A 113 5.63 -1.78 -14.50
C SER A 113 5.25 -2.15 -13.07
N TYR A 114 4.31 -1.40 -12.49
CA TYR A 114 3.71 -1.73 -11.20
C TYR A 114 2.65 -2.82 -11.35
N GLY A 115 2.57 -3.72 -10.37
CA GLY A 115 1.49 -4.69 -10.28
C GLY A 115 1.22 -5.03 -8.81
N PHE A 116 -0.05 -4.97 -8.41
CA PHE A 116 -0.50 -5.30 -7.08
C PHE A 116 -1.80 -6.13 -7.13
N SER A 117 -2.10 -6.85 -6.04
CA SER A 117 -3.17 -7.85 -6.01
C SER A 117 -4.59 -7.27 -6.09
N GLY A 118 -4.76 -5.96 -5.95
CA GLY A 118 -6.05 -5.27 -6.08
C GLY A 118 -5.85 -3.76 -6.25
N ASP A 119 -6.94 -3.05 -6.57
CA ASP A 119 -6.94 -1.60 -6.78
C ASP A 119 -6.97 -0.89 -5.42
N MET A 120 -5.81 -0.80 -4.79
CA MET A 120 -5.58 -0.21 -3.46
C MET A 120 -4.19 0.44 -3.41
N GLY A 121 -4.03 1.44 -2.55
CA GLY A 121 -2.80 2.23 -2.44
C GLY A 121 -2.61 3.16 -3.64
N GLY A 122 -1.45 3.81 -3.76
CA GLY A 122 -1.16 4.79 -4.80
C GLY A 122 -0.99 4.25 -6.23
N GLY A 123 -1.37 3.00 -6.50
CA GLY A 123 -1.09 2.31 -7.77
C GLY A 123 -1.66 3.02 -9.03
N PRO A 124 -1.10 2.71 -10.23
CA PRO A 124 -1.55 3.26 -11.51
C PRO A 124 -2.79 2.51 -12.04
N TYR A 125 -3.91 2.62 -11.34
CA TYR A 125 -5.22 2.11 -11.75
C TYR A 125 -6.23 3.25 -11.93
N GLU A 126 -7.35 2.93 -12.58
CA GLU A 126 -8.43 3.91 -12.80
C GLU A 126 -9.09 4.29 -11.47
N ARG A 127 -9.25 5.58 -11.25
CA ARG A 127 -9.87 6.13 -10.04
C ARG A 127 -10.72 7.35 -10.36
N GLU A 128 -11.72 7.58 -9.51
CA GLU A 128 -12.53 8.80 -9.57
C GLU A 128 -11.71 9.99 -9.06
N LEU A 129 -11.68 11.06 -9.85
CA LEU A 129 -10.99 12.30 -9.47
C LEU A 129 -11.97 13.26 -8.81
N MET A 130 -11.49 13.99 -7.81
CA MET A 130 -12.23 15.14 -7.33
C MET A 130 -12.12 16.24 -8.38
N VAL A 131 -13.28 16.74 -8.81
CA VAL A 131 -13.39 17.82 -9.79
C VAL A 131 -13.89 19.06 -9.07
N ALA A 132 -13.33 20.22 -9.42
CA ALA A 132 -13.89 21.49 -8.99
C ALA A 132 -15.35 21.60 -9.46
N GLY A 133 -16.22 22.19 -8.63
CA GLY A 133 -17.57 22.56 -9.04
C GLY A 133 -17.55 23.72 -10.05
N ASP A 134 -18.43 24.72 -9.90
CA ASP A 134 -18.37 25.95 -10.70
C ASP A 134 -16.95 26.54 -10.66
N GLU A 135 -16.32 26.68 -11.84
CA GLU A 135 -14.89 26.93 -12.07
C GLU A 135 -14.33 28.23 -11.46
N ASN A 136 -15.16 29.06 -10.82
CA ASN A 136 -14.77 30.39 -10.35
C ASN A 136 -14.37 30.47 -8.85
N ASP A 137 -14.60 29.42 -8.04
CA ASP A 137 -14.36 29.47 -6.57
C ASP A 137 -13.32 28.46 -6.05
N VAL A 138 -12.71 27.67 -6.95
CA VAL A 138 -11.69 26.66 -6.60
C VAL A 138 -10.41 26.93 -7.39
N TRP A 139 -9.30 27.08 -6.67
CA TRP A 139 -7.98 27.18 -7.25
C TRP A 139 -7.55 25.79 -7.75
N ASN A 140 -7.67 25.57 -9.06
CA ASN A 140 -7.43 24.26 -9.70
C ASN A 140 -6.19 24.32 -10.59
N LYS A 141 -5.18 23.49 -10.30
CA LYS A 141 -3.87 23.53 -10.95
C LYS A 141 -3.29 22.15 -11.24
N ALA A 142 -2.62 22.03 -12.38
CA ALA A 142 -1.93 20.82 -12.81
C ALA A 142 -0.41 20.90 -12.56
N VAL A 143 0.19 19.78 -12.16
CA VAL A 143 1.64 19.65 -11.92
C VAL A 143 2.20 18.50 -12.76
N SER A 144 3.37 18.71 -13.39
CA SER A 144 4.11 17.71 -14.19
C SER A 144 5.59 18.04 -14.23
N MET A 145 6.47 17.09 -13.89
CA MET A 145 7.92 17.20 -14.09
C MET A 145 8.35 16.95 -15.54
N GLN A 146 7.50 16.32 -16.36
CA GLN A 146 7.84 16.10 -17.76
C GLN A 146 7.83 17.41 -18.55
N ASP A 147 8.92 17.65 -19.31
CA ASP A 147 9.14 18.85 -20.12
C ASP A 147 7.90 19.24 -20.96
N ASN A 148 7.65 20.55 -21.04
CA ASN A 148 6.56 21.24 -21.74
C ASN A 148 6.41 20.92 -23.26
N ASN A 149 7.17 19.96 -23.79
CA ASN A 149 6.99 19.39 -25.13
C ASN A 149 5.91 18.28 -25.18
N SER A 150 5.41 17.83 -24.03
CA SER A 150 4.28 16.91 -23.94
C SER A 150 2.95 17.67 -23.90
N LYS A 151 1.86 17.06 -24.39
CA LYS A 151 0.50 17.62 -24.45
C LYS A 151 -0.15 17.89 -23.08
N LEU A 152 0.61 17.85 -21.99
CA LEU A 152 0.17 18.07 -20.63
C LEU A 152 0.41 19.55 -20.33
N ASN A 153 -0.63 20.39 -20.49
CA ASN A 153 -0.59 21.80 -20.08
C ASN A 153 -0.52 21.90 -18.55
N ALA A 154 0.63 21.59 -17.95
CA ALA A 154 0.84 21.73 -16.51
C ALA A 154 1.08 23.21 -16.16
N ASP A 155 0.52 23.64 -15.02
CA ASP A 155 0.73 24.99 -14.49
C ASP A 155 2.09 25.11 -13.77
N TYR A 156 2.57 24.00 -13.16
CA TYR A 156 3.84 23.96 -12.43
C TYR A 156 4.65 22.71 -12.77
N ASP A 157 5.98 22.85 -12.71
CA ASP A 157 6.96 21.77 -12.85
C ASP A 157 7.29 21.07 -11.51
N SER A 158 6.76 21.58 -10.40
CA SER A 158 7.01 21.09 -9.04
C SER A 158 5.79 21.32 -8.15
N LEU A 159 5.51 20.34 -7.29
CA LEU A 159 4.49 20.44 -6.26
C LEU A 159 4.83 21.52 -5.20
N SER A 160 6.11 21.71 -4.85
CA SER A 160 6.50 22.72 -3.86
C SER A 160 6.21 24.15 -4.36
N LYS A 161 6.42 24.40 -5.65
CA LYS A 161 6.06 25.67 -6.29
C LYS A 161 4.54 25.89 -6.29
N ALA A 162 3.77 24.87 -6.65
CA ALA A 162 2.30 24.94 -6.62
C ALA A 162 1.77 25.23 -5.21
N LEU A 163 2.32 24.58 -4.18
CA LEU A 163 1.94 24.82 -2.78
C LEU A 163 2.32 26.22 -2.31
N THR A 164 3.49 26.71 -2.68
CA THR A 164 3.95 28.07 -2.34
C THR A 164 3.02 29.11 -2.97
N ASP A 165 2.68 28.93 -4.26
CA ASP A 165 1.80 29.84 -4.98
C ASP A 165 0.36 29.80 -4.47
N TRP A 166 -0.12 28.61 -4.07
CA TRP A 166 -1.41 28.46 -3.42
C TRP A 166 -1.48 29.19 -2.07
N MET A 167 -0.38 29.16 -1.29
CA MET A 167 -0.31 29.84 0.01
C MET A 167 -0.10 31.35 -0.08
N ASP A 168 0.35 31.86 -1.23
CA ASP A 168 0.62 33.28 -1.44
C ASP A 168 -0.70 34.10 -1.39
N PRO A 169 -0.80 35.15 -0.53
CA PRO A 169 -1.98 36.00 -0.43
C PRO A 169 -2.39 36.72 -1.72
N GLU A 170 -1.44 36.97 -2.63
CA GLU A 170 -1.71 37.64 -3.91
C GLU A 170 -2.17 36.67 -5.01
N ASN A 171 -1.92 35.36 -4.82
CA ASN A 171 -2.24 34.32 -5.78
C ASN A 171 -3.36 33.40 -5.26
N GLY A 172 -3.02 32.23 -4.70
CA GLY A 172 -4.04 31.28 -4.25
C GLY A 172 -4.76 31.67 -2.97
N ASN A 173 -4.14 32.51 -2.13
CA ASN A 173 -4.66 32.99 -0.84
C ASN A 173 -5.25 31.87 0.04
N ARG A 174 -4.65 30.66 -0.03
CA ARG A 174 -5.12 29.45 0.65
C ARG A 174 -6.62 29.19 0.44
N SER A 175 -7.12 29.53 -0.75
CA SER A 175 -8.50 29.26 -1.15
C SER A 175 -8.75 27.76 -1.28
N ASN A 176 -10.01 27.38 -1.47
CA ASN A 176 -10.35 26.00 -1.79
C ASN A 176 -9.57 25.56 -3.02
N ALA A 177 -8.86 24.44 -2.95
CA ALA A 177 -7.91 24.09 -3.99
C ALA A 177 -7.87 22.61 -4.35
N ILE A 178 -7.57 22.35 -5.62
CA ILE A 178 -7.28 21.03 -6.18
C ILE A 178 -5.97 21.13 -6.95
N ILE A 179 -4.98 20.34 -6.53
CA ILE A 179 -3.70 20.19 -7.20
C ILE A 179 -3.65 18.79 -7.80
N THR A 180 -3.62 18.68 -9.12
CA THR A 180 -3.59 17.41 -9.83
C THR A 180 -2.20 17.15 -10.42
N ILE A 181 -1.54 16.09 -9.98
CA ILE A 181 -0.27 15.63 -10.53
C ILE A 181 -0.56 14.72 -11.73
N THR A 182 -0.01 15.06 -12.89
CA THR A 182 -0.42 14.50 -14.19
C THR A 182 0.60 13.55 -14.82
N ASP A 183 1.70 13.26 -14.13
CA ASP A 183 2.70 12.25 -14.50
C ASP A 183 2.97 11.25 -13.35
N ASN A 184 4.04 10.45 -13.48
CA ASN A 184 4.51 9.46 -12.51
C ASN A 184 5.86 9.85 -11.90
N GLY A 185 6.19 11.15 -11.88
CA GLY A 185 7.47 11.65 -11.40
C GLY A 185 7.67 11.49 -9.89
N THR A 186 8.92 11.67 -9.45
CA THR A 186 9.29 11.75 -8.04
C THR A 186 9.46 13.21 -7.63
N TYR A 187 8.52 13.71 -6.83
CA TYR A 187 8.48 15.06 -6.31
C TYR A 187 9.11 15.10 -4.91
N GLU A 188 10.31 15.67 -4.82
CA GLU A 188 10.97 15.87 -3.53
C GLU A 188 10.38 17.09 -2.81
N LEU A 189 9.97 16.88 -1.55
CA LEU A 189 9.50 17.92 -0.65
C LEU A 189 10.40 17.93 0.59
N ASN A 190 11.12 19.03 0.80
CA ASN A 190 11.92 19.19 2.01
C ASN A 190 11.04 19.76 3.14
N ASN A 191 10.99 19.09 4.28
CA ASN A 191 10.07 19.39 5.37
C ASN A 191 10.36 20.71 6.10
N ASN A 192 11.56 21.28 5.94
CA ASN A 192 11.94 22.57 6.51
C ASN A 192 11.52 23.76 5.63
N ASN A 193 11.25 23.52 4.34
CA ASN A 193 10.87 24.57 3.40
C ASN A 193 9.48 24.36 2.74
N THR A 194 8.86 23.20 2.93
CA THR A 194 7.54 22.86 2.39
C THR A 194 6.60 22.52 3.55
N THR A 195 5.57 23.34 3.72
CA THR A 195 4.45 23.11 4.66
C THR A 195 3.12 23.14 3.92
N VAL A 196 2.09 22.57 4.54
CA VAL A 196 0.70 22.72 4.10
C VAL A 196 -0.08 23.37 5.23
N ASP A 197 -0.27 24.69 5.15
CA ASP A 197 -0.99 25.46 6.16
C ASP A 197 -2.38 25.87 5.65
N LEU A 198 -3.43 25.27 6.19
CA LEU A 198 -4.82 25.57 5.80
C LEU A 198 -5.40 26.74 6.62
N LEU A 199 -6.31 27.49 5.99
CA LEU A 199 -7.22 28.40 6.69
C LEU A 199 -8.51 27.67 7.07
N ALA A 200 -9.17 28.14 8.14
CA ALA A 200 -10.47 27.63 8.56
C ALA A 200 -11.52 27.70 7.43
N GLY A 201 -12.38 26.67 7.35
CA GLY A 201 -13.42 26.55 6.33
C GLY A 201 -12.92 26.29 4.90
N ARG A 202 -11.63 25.96 4.72
CA ARG A 202 -11.03 25.70 3.41
C ARG A 202 -10.69 24.24 3.21
N PHE A 203 -10.68 23.79 1.96
CA PHE A 203 -10.15 22.48 1.61
C PHE A 203 -8.97 22.55 0.66
N LEU A 204 -8.05 21.59 0.79
CA LEU A 204 -7.01 21.31 -0.18
C LEU A 204 -7.07 19.83 -0.58
N VAL A 205 -7.07 19.58 -1.88
CA VAL A 205 -6.93 18.24 -2.47
C VAL A 205 -5.61 18.18 -3.20
N ILE A 206 -4.76 17.23 -2.85
CA ILE A 206 -3.58 16.86 -3.65
C ILE A 206 -3.87 15.47 -4.20
N GLN A 207 -4.00 15.37 -5.52
CA GLN A 207 -4.40 14.13 -6.18
C GLN A 207 -3.50 13.76 -7.35
N ALA A 208 -3.35 12.48 -7.58
CA ALA A 208 -2.79 11.96 -8.82
C ALA A 208 -3.89 11.80 -9.88
N ASN A 209 -3.59 12.21 -11.11
CA ASN A 209 -4.46 11.94 -12.26
C ASN A 209 -4.75 10.44 -12.41
N SER A 210 -5.93 10.07 -12.91
CA SER A 210 -6.34 8.65 -13.03
C SER A 210 -5.33 7.86 -13.88
N GLY A 211 -4.95 6.66 -13.41
CA GLY A 211 -3.94 5.82 -14.05
C GLY A 211 -2.48 6.15 -13.74
N ASN A 212 -2.20 7.18 -12.93
CA ASN A 212 -0.84 7.54 -12.54
C ASN A 212 -0.44 7.04 -11.14
N GLN A 213 0.82 7.16 -10.78
CA GLN A 213 1.38 6.91 -9.45
C GLN A 213 2.56 7.88 -9.26
N PRO A 214 2.31 9.16 -8.97
CA PRO A 214 3.37 10.07 -8.59
C PRO A 214 3.90 9.72 -7.21
N THR A 215 5.21 9.88 -7.04
CA THR A 215 5.88 9.67 -5.77
C THR A 215 6.15 11.01 -5.11
N LEU A 216 5.68 11.21 -3.88
CA LEU A 216 6.09 12.30 -3.01
C LEU A 216 7.18 11.78 -2.09
N ARG A 217 8.40 12.29 -2.25
CA ARG A 217 9.54 11.93 -1.41
C ARG A 217 9.76 13.03 -0.39
N ILE A 218 9.39 12.78 0.86
CA ILE A 218 9.50 13.75 1.94
C ILE A 218 10.83 13.58 2.63
N ILE A 219 11.64 14.65 2.67
CA ILE A 219 13.00 14.61 3.21
C ILE A 219 13.30 15.78 4.14
N ASP A 220 14.31 15.65 4.98
CA ASP A 220 14.92 16.76 5.72
C ASP A 220 16.08 17.41 4.94
N ASP A 221 16.83 18.31 5.59
CA ASP A 221 17.98 18.99 5.00
C ASP A 221 19.17 18.05 4.75
N GLU A 222 19.21 16.93 5.47
CA GLU A 222 20.19 15.85 5.31
C GLU A 222 19.81 14.87 4.18
N GLY A 223 18.57 14.94 3.67
CA GLY A 223 18.05 14.06 2.63
C GLY A 223 17.48 12.74 3.16
N ASP A 224 17.35 12.61 4.48
CA ASP A 224 16.74 11.48 5.15
C ASP A 224 15.21 11.59 5.11
N VAL A 225 14.53 10.45 5.08
CA VAL A 225 13.06 10.38 5.02
C VAL A 225 12.43 11.10 6.21
N ALA A 226 11.46 11.98 5.94
CA ALA A 226 10.84 12.85 6.95
C ALA A 226 9.30 12.85 6.88
N THR A 227 8.67 13.72 7.68
CA THR A 227 7.22 13.94 7.71
C THR A 227 6.86 15.32 7.18
N LEU A 228 5.82 15.41 6.34
CA LEU A 228 5.33 16.67 5.79
C LEU A 228 4.51 17.41 6.86
N PRO A 229 4.89 18.64 7.26
CA PRO A 229 4.13 19.38 8.26
C PRO A 229 2.80 19.87 7.68
N ILE A 230 1.70 19.47 8.32
CA ILE A 230 0.34 19.91 8.01
C ILE A 230 -0.16 20.79 9.16
N GLY A 231 -0.13 22.10 8.92
CA GLY A 231 -0.49 23.12 9.89
C GLY A 231 -1.83 23.80 9.59
N GLY A 232 -2.11 24.82 10.39
CA GLY A 232 -3.36 25.57 10.34
C GLY A 232 -3.62 26.29 11.66
N GLY A 233 -4.05 27.55 11.57
CA GLY A 233 -4.32 28.40 12.73
C GLY A 233 -5.59 28.04 13.48
N GLU A 234 -6.13 29.01 14.23
CA GLU A 234 -7.43 28.87 14.91
C GLU A 234 -8.60 28.77 13.90
N GLY A 235 -9.69 28.14 14.34
CA GLY A 235 -10.94 28.01 13.58
C GLY A 235 -11.37 26.54 13.46
N SER A 236 -12.19 26.24 12.46
CA SER A 236 -12.74 24.90 12.22
C SER A 236 -13.01 24.67 10.73
N ASP A 237 -13.48 23.46 10.39
CA ASP A 237 -13.93 23.04 9.07
C ASP A 237 -12.86 23.10 7.95
N ALA A 238 -11.58 23.03 8.31
CA ALA A 238 -10.51 22.83 7.32
C ALA A 238 -10.35 21.34 6.99
N ARG A 239 -10.13 21.02 5.70
CA ARG A 239 -10.11 19.64 5.19
C ARG A 239 -8.94 19.41 4.23
N LEU A 240 -8.15 18.37 4.48
CA LEU A 240 -7.09 17.93 3.58
C LEU A 240 -7.44 16.56 2.98
N ILE A 241 -7.34 16.43 1.66
CA ILE A 241 -7.49 15.15 0.95
C ILE A 241 -6.22 14.84 0.16
N LEU A 242 -5.64 13.66 0.42
CA LEU A 242 -4.55 13.08 -0.33
C LEU A 242 -5.08 11.88 -1.11
N SER A 243 -4.97 11.91 -2.45
CA SER A 243 -5.59 10.91 -3.32
C SER A 243 -4.65 10.37 -4.39
N GLY A 244 -4.48 9.05 -4.49
CA GLY A 244 -3.71 8.44 -5.59
C GLY A 244 -2.18 8.58 -5.46
N LEU A 245 -1.64 8.86 -4.26
CA LEU A 245 -0.23 9.22 -4.08
C LEU A 245 0.59 8.06 -3.50
N LEU A 246 1.84 7.90 -3.96
CA LEU A 246 2.86 7.13 -3.22
C LEU A 246 3.71 8.12 -2.41
N ILE A 247 3.73 8.00 -1.09
CA ILE A 247 4.43 8.91 -0.18
C ILE A 247 5.55 8.14 0.51
N GLU A 248 6.80 8.44 0.14
CA GLU A 248 7.99 8.02 0.88
C GLU A 248 8.23 9.03 2.00
N GLY A 249 7.79 8.67 3.21
CA GLY A 249 7.75 9.56 4.37
C GLY A 249 6.43 9.42 5.13
N GLY A 250 6.09 10.45 5.87
CA GLY A 250 4.80 10.54 6.56
C GLY A 250 4.21 11.93 6.50
N ILE A 251 3.11 12.12 7.21
CA ILE A 251 2.49 13.44 7.45
C ILE A 251 2.44 13.68 8.95
N ASP A 252 2.72 14.92 9.35
CA ASP A 252 2.61 15.35 10.74
C ASP A 252 1.59 16.48 10.86
N VAL A 253 0.45 16.15 11.47
CA VAL A 253 -0.69 17.05 11.56
C VAL A 253 -0.69 17.78 12.89
N THR A 254 -0.53 19.09 12.83
CA THR A 254 -0.50 19.98 14.01
C THR A 254 -1.51 21.12 13.94
N GLY A 255 -2.16 21.34 12.77
CA GLY A 255 -3.11 22.42 12.56
C GLY A 255 -4.38 22.32 13.43
N GLN A 256 -4.79 23.44 14.05
CA GLN A 256 -5.94 23.47 14.97
C GLN A 256 -7.29 23.60 14.26
N CYS A 257 -7.32 24.23 13.07
CA CYS A 257 -8.52 24.37 12.26
C CYS A 257 -8.92 23.11 11.48
N LEU A 258 -8.04 22.10 11.45
CA LEU A 258 -8.24 20.86 10.70
C LEU A 258 -9.29 19.98 11.38
N GLU A 259 -10.37 19.69 10.66
CA GLU A 259 -11.41 18.76 11.11
C GLU A 259 -11.39 17.42 10.37
N LEU A 260 -10.76 17.36 9.19
CA LEU A 260 -10.71 16.16 8.39
C LEU A 260 -9.39 16.04 7.63
N VAL A 261 -8.73 14.90 7.77
CA VAL A 261 -7.66 14.46 6.87
C VAL A 261 -8.11 13.14 6.25
N GLN A 262 -8.23 13.12 4.91
CA GLN A 262 -8.56 11.92 4.15
C GLN A 262 -7.36 11.45 3.35
N ILE A 263 -7.03 10.17 3.49
CA ILE A 263 -6.02 9.46 2.70
C ILE A 263 -6.77 8.39 1.90
N VAL A 264 -6.86 8.59 0.60
CA VAL A 264 -7.69 7.75 -0.28
C VAL A 264 -6.82 7.24 -1.42
N HIS A 265 -6.93 5.96 -1.77
CA HIS A 265 -6.13 5.38 -2.87
C HIS A 265 -4.65 5.75 -2.79
N SER A 266 -4.07 5.81 -1.59
CA SER A 266 -2.71 6.31 -1.39
C SER A 266 -1.89 5.30 -0.62
N THR A 267 -0.58 5.29 -0.87
CA THR A 267 0.38 4.48 -0.15
C THR A 267 1.29 5.41 0.62
N LEU A 268 1.18 5.44 1.95
CA LEU A 268 2.23 5.97 2.80
C LEU A 268 3.13 4.78 3.13
N VAL A 269 4.33 4.77 2.55
CA VAL A 269 5.24 3.62 2.59
C VAL A 269 5.38 3.13 4.03
N PRO A 270 5.00 1.87 4.35
CA PRO A 270 5.17 1.32 5.69
C PRO A 270 6.66 1.28 6.06
N ALA A 271 7.06 2.20 6.92
CA ALA A 271 8.43 2.36 7.41
C ALA A 271 8.46 2.22 8.94
N ILE A 272 9.67 2.25 9.52
CA ILE A 272 9.84 2.14 10.98
C ILE A 272 9.20 3.31 11.73
N ARG A 273 9.08 4.47 11.08
CA ARG A 273 8.43 5.65 11.65
C ARG A 273 6.93 5.63 11.35
N PRO A 274 6.09 6.21 12.22
CA PRO A 274 4.68 6.39 11.92
C PRO A 274 4.47 7.16 10.62
N SER A 275 3.59 6.63 9.78
CA SER A 275 3.20 7.28 8.52
C SER A 275 2.31 8.49 8.77
N VAL A 276 1.50 8.45 9.83
CA VAL A 276 0.63 9.57 10.21
C VAL A 276 0.82 9.86 11.68
N THR A 277 1.19 11.09 12.00
CA THR A 277 1.21 11.63 13.36
C THR A 277 0.19 12.76 13.49
N VAL A 278 -0.51 12.82 14.63
CA VAL A 278 -1.42 13.93 14.95
C VAL A 278 -1.04 14.48 16.32
N GLY A 279 -0.54 15.72 16.38
CA GLY A 279 -0.49 16.55 17.59
C GLY A 279 0.23 15.98 18.82
N VAL A 280 1.00 14.89 18.72
CA VAL A 280 1.59 14.15 19.86
C VAL A 280 2.49 15.04 20.77
N SER A 281 2.93 16.20 20.27
CA SER A 281 3.79 17.16 20.96
C SER A 281 3.14 18.53 21.29
N ALA A 282 1.88 18.78 20.90
CA ALA A 282 1.19 20.07 21.08
C ALA A 282 0.11 20.02 22.19
N PRO A 283 -0.40 21.14 22.72
CA PRO A 283 -1.52 21.13 23.66
C PRO A 283 -2.80 20.59 22.98
N LEU A 284 -3.09 19.30 23.21
CA LEU A 284 -4.14 18.50 22.55
C LEU A 284 -5.59 18.90 22.85
N ALA A 285 -5.82 19.86 23.74
CA ALA A 285 -7.12 20.08 24.40
C ALA A 285 -8.28 20.50 23.46
N HIS A 286 -8.01 20.79 22.17
CA HIS A 286 -8.99 21.37 21.24
C HIS A 286 -8.99 20.78 19.82
N MET A 287 -8.31 19.66 19.54
CA MET A 287 -8.28 19.09 18.18
C MET A 287 -9.54 18.28 17.85
N ASN A 288 -10.47 18.86 17.07
CA ASN A 288 -11.69 18.20 16.56
C ASN A 288 -11.45 17.45 15.24
N ILE A 289 -10.26 16.88 15.06
CA ILE A 289 -9.84 16.25 13.81
C ILE A 289 -10.32 14.80 13.72
N LYS A 290 -10.88 14.44 12.57
CA LYS A 290 -11.12 13.07 12.15
C LYS A 290 -10.12 12.68 11.07
N VAL A 291 -9.53 11.49 11.18
CA VAL A 291 -8.72 10.92 10.10
C VAL A 291 -9.47 9.79 9.43
N GLU A 292 -9.54 9.83 8.11
CA GLU A 292 -10.17 8.78 7.30
C GLU A 292 -9.17 8.20 6.31
N ILE A 293 -9.09 6.88 6.27
CA ILE A 293 -8.21 6.11 5.40
C ILE A 293 -9.08 5.15 4.60
N ASP A 294 -8.99 5.21 3.28
CA ASP A 294 -9.84 4.44 2.37
C ASP A 294 -9.03 3.91 1.17
N HIS A 295 -9.18 2.63 0.83
CA HIS A 295 -8.44 1.98 -0.25
C HIS A 295 -6.93 2.28 -0.23
N SER A 296 -6.33 2.33 0.95
CA SER A 296 -4.97 2.84 1.14
C SER A 296 -4.08 1.84 1.87
N ILE A 297 -2.77 2.01 1.70
CA ILE A 297 -1.74 1.27 2.43
C ILE A 297 -0.99 2.30 3.28
N THR A 298 -0.93 2.12 4.59
CA THR A 298 -0.18 3.02 5.46
C THR A 298 0.72 2.25 6.42
N GLY A 299 1.78 2.89 6.86
CA GLY A 299 2.51 2.48 8.05
C GLY A 299 1.70 2.69 9.33
N SER A 300 2.39 2.70 10.47
CA SER A 300 1.76 2.92 11.77
C SER A 300 1.12 4.31 11.90
N LEU A 301 0.02 4.36 12.65
CA LEU A 301 -0.78 5.55 12.92
C LEU A 301 -0.60 5.93 14.38
N CYS A 302 -0.14 7.16 14.60
CA CYS A 302 0.21 7.70 15.90
C CYS A 302 -0.68 8.91 16.19
N MET A 303 -1.76 8.69 16.94
CA MET A 303 -2.80 9.67 17.18
C MET A 303 -3.30 9.60 18.61
N PRO A 304 -3.52 10.74 19.27
CA PRO A 304 -3.94 10.80 20.66
C PRO A 304 -5.43 10.45 20.82
N ALA A 305 -5.81 10.02 22.02
CA ALA A 305 -7.17 9.59 22.36
C ALA A 305 -8.23 10.70 22.28
N GLU A 306 -7.79 11.96 22.26
CA GLU A 306 -8.61 13.18 22.34
C GLU A 306 -9.18 13.62 20.99
N ILE A 307 -8.66 13.13 19.86
CA ILE A 307 -9.17 13.54 18.54
C ILE A 307 -10.56 12.95 18.28
N LYS A 308 -11.28 13.53 17.31
CA LYS A 308 -12.67 13.15 17.00
C LYS A 308 -12.82 11.69 16.61
N GLY A 309 -11.84 11.11 15.94
CA GLY A 309 -11.80 9.68 15.67
C GLY A 309 -10.98 9.28 14.45
N LEU A 310 -10.78 7.97 14.33
CA LEU A 310 -10.15 7.32 13.19
C LEU A 310 -11.17 6.44 12.46
N ARG A 311 -11.22 6.51 11.13
CA ARG A 311 -11.99 5.59 10.27
C ARG A 311 -11.09 4.98 9.22
N VAL A 312 -11.06 3.66 9.13
CA VAL A 312 -10.26 2.91 8.15
C VAL A 312 -11.14 1.94 7.39
N LEU A 313 -11.10 1.98 6.06
CA LEU A 313 -11.91 1.15 5.17
C LEU A 313 -11.02 0.54 4.08
N ASP A 314 -11.26 -0.73 3.72
CA ASP A 314 -10.70 -1.34 2.51
C ASP A 314 -9.17 -1.13 2.40
N SER A 315 -8.45 -1.23 3.52
CA SER A 315 -7.06 -0.75 3.63
C SER A 315 -6.12 -1.76 4.29
N ILE A 316 -4.81 -1.48 4.20
CA ILE A 316 -3.76 -2.17 4.96
C ILE A 316 -3.08 -1.15 5.87
N ILE A 317 -3.00 -1.47 7.16
CA ILE A 317 -2.20 -0.72 8.14
C ILE A 317 -1.08 -1.63 8.61
N ASP A 318 0.17 -1.19 8.53
CA ASP A 318 1.32 -2.04 8.84
C ASP A 318 2.36 -1.34 9.71
N SER A 319 2.60 -1.88 10.90
CA SER A 319 3.77 -1.58 11.71
C SER A 319 4.86 -2.62 11.41
N PRO A 320 5.85 -2.32 10.54
CA PRO A 320 6.86 -3.29 10.15
C PRO A 320 7.72 -3.76 11.34
N ASP A 321 7.89 -2.90 12.35
CA ASP A 321 8.35 -3.32 13.67
C ASP A 321 7.17 -3.90 14.46
N ARG A 322 7.16 -5.23 14.64
CA ARG A 322 6.07 -5.97 15.30
C ARG A 322 5.99 -5.71 16.80
N GLU A 323 7.04 -5.13 17.40
CA GLU A 323 6.97 -4.71 18.80
C GLU A 323 6.15 -3.43 18.98
N GLN A 324 6.07 -2.60 17.93
CA GLN A 324 5.34 -1.35 17.93
C GLN A 324 3.86 -1.53 17.59
N PHE A 325 3.09 -0.50 17.92
CA PHE A 325 1.67 -0.43 17.59
C PHE A 325 1.48 0.01 16.13
N ALA A 326 0.59 -0.68 15.43
CA ALA A 326 0.03 -0.22 14.17
C ALA A 326 -0.91 0.99 14.38
N ILE A 327 -1.63 1.02 15.51
CA ILE A 327 -2.52 2.13 15.88
C ILE A 327 -2.40 2.35 17.39
N SER A 328 -1.93 3.54 17.79
CA SER A 328 -1.84 4.01 19.19
C SER A 328 -1.61 5.52 19.21
N ASP A 329 -1.29 6.09 20.37
CA ASP A 329 -0.76 7.46 20.47
C ASP A 329 0.77 7.56 20.29
N GLY A 330 1.45 6.45 19.99
CA GLY A 330 2.91 6.36 19.88
C GLY A 330 3.62 5.89 21.15
N MET A 331 2.90 5.71 22.25
CA MET A 331 3.36 5.15 23.52
C MET A 331 2.44 3.98 23.94
N GLU A 332 2.49 3.57 25.21
CA GLU A 332 1.57 2.56 25.78
C GLU A 332 0.20 3.16 26.18
N VAL A 333 -0.27 4.18 25.47
CA VAL A 333 -1.51 4.90 25.76
C VAL A 333 -2.45 4.72 24.56
N PRO A 334 -3.78 4.65 24.80
CA PRO A 334 -4.74 4.44 23.73
C PRO A 334 -4.71 5.54 22.67
N GLY A 335 -4.84 5.14 21.41
CA GLY A 335 -5.26 6.04 20.32
C GLY A 335 -6.75 6.40 20.36
N PRO A 336 -7.28 7.08 19.33
CA PRO A 336 -8.64 7.63 19.32
C PRO A 336 -9.75 6.58 19.21
N SER A 337 -11.00 7.02 19.38
CA SER A 337 -12.17 6.21 19.02
C SER A 337 -12.10 5.82 17.54
N THR A 338 -12.21 4.52 17.26
CA THR A 338 -11.82 3.96 15.96
C THR A 338 -12.93 3.12 15.33
N THR A 339 -13.15 3.30 14.01
CA THR A 339 -14.00 2.46 13.15
C THR A 339 -13.14 1.80 12.08
N ILE A 340 -13.18 0.48 11.97
CA ILE A 340 -12.39 -0.27 10.97
C ILE A 340 -13.31 -1.23 10.19
N GLU A 341 -13.25 -1.21 8.87
CA GLU A 341 -13.98 -2.16 8.03
C GLU A 341 -13.12 -2.70 6.90
N ARG A 342 -13.24 -4.00 6.59
CA ARG A 342 -12.60 -4.63 5.43
C ARG A 342 -11.10 -4.29 5.34
N THR A 343 -10.41 -4.36 6.47
CA THR A 343 -9.02 -3.89 6.62
C THR A 343 -8.17 -4.98 7.21
N THR A 344 -6.91 -5.06 6.78
CA THR A 344 -5.90 -5.92 7.40
C THR A 344 -4.94 -5.04 8.22
N VAL A 345 -4.80 -5.33 9.51
CA VAL A 345 -3.91 -4.60 10.42
C VAL A 345 -2.78 -5.51 10.86
N PHE A 346 -1.57 -5.17 10.43
CA PHE A 346 -0.33 -5.83 10.82
C PHE A 346 0.33 -5.09 11.98
N GLY A 347 0.24 -5.65 13.18
CA GLY A 347 0.79 -5.07 14.42
C GLY A 347 -0.26 -4.82 15.49
N LYS A 348 0.19 -4.43 16.69
CA LYS A 348 -0.68 -4.25 17.86
C LYS A 348 -1.59 -3.03 17.69
N VAL A 349 -2.77 -3.08 18.29
CA VAL A 349 -3.73 -1.95 18.28
C VAL A 349 -4.09 -1.60 19.72
N HIS A 350 -3.95 -0.35 20.10
CA HIS A 350 -4.46 0.17 21.38
C HIS A 350 -5.28 1.42 21.11
N VAL A 351 -6.58 1.37 21.40
CA VAL A 351 -7.51 2.47 21.15
C VAL A 351 -8.43 2.68 22.35
N LYS A 352 -8.86 3.93 22.55
CA LYS A 352 -9.77 4.31 23.64
C LYS A 352 -11.10 3.59 23.51
N GLU A 353 -11.62 3.51 22.29
CA GLU A 353 -12.89 2.88 21.97
C GLU A 353 -12.84 2.29 20.56
N MET A 354 -13.38 1.08 20.40
CA MET A 354 -13.64 0.50 19.08
C MET A 354 -15.13 0.70 18.77
N THR A 355 -15.46 1.75 18.01
CA THR A 355 -16.83 2.12 17.66
C THR A 355 -17.47 1.07 16.74
N SER A 356 -16.71 0.53 15.79
CA SER A 356 -17.12 -0.59 14.95
C SER A 356 -15.88 -1.28 14.38
N ALA A 357 -15.86 -2.60 14.36
CA ALA A 357 -14.90 -3.39 13.59
C ALA A 357 -15.64 -4.49 12.84
N SER A 358 -15.59 -4.48 11.50
CA SER A 358 -16.34 -5.42 10.65
C SER A 358 -15.48 -5.97 9.50
N ASN A 359 -15.44 -7.29 9.34
CA ASN A 359 -14.65 -7.94 8.29
C ASN A 359 -13.15 -7.57 8.35
N VAL A 360 -12.62 -7.41 9.56
CA VAL A 360 -11.24 -6.98 9.81
C VAL A 360 -10.36 -8.18 10.12
N ILE A 361 -9.11 -8.16 9.69
CA ILE A 361 -8.09 -9.09 10.16
C ILE A 361 -7.11 -8.30 11.03
N PHE A 362 -7.07 -8.60 12.33
CA PHE A 362 -5.99 -8.16 13.22
C PHE A 362 -4.97 -9.28 13.32
N THR A 363 -3.69 -9.03 13.03
CA THR A 363 -2.66 -10.07 13.15
C THR A 363 -2.01 -10.12 14.53
N ASP A 364 -2.23 -9.12 15.37
CA ASP A 364 -1.68 -9.00 16.72
C ASP A 364 -2.74 -8.45 17.70
N THR A 365 -2.36 -8.38 18.97
CA THR A 365 -3.20 -8.04 20.12
C THR A 365 -3.92 -6.72 19.93
N VAL A 366 -5.23 -6.74 20.17
CA VAL A 366 -6.09 -5.56 20.17
C VAL A 366 -6.51 -5.24 21.60
N THR A 367 -6.18 -4.04 22.08
CA THR A 367 -6.59 -3.50 23.38
C THR A 367 -7.54 -2.33 23.19
N VAL A 368 -8.71 -2.43 23.80
CA VAL A 368 -9.72 -1.38 23.82
C VAL A 368 -10.01 -1.02 25.27
N ASP A 369 -9.88 0.24 25.64
CA ASP A 369 -10.10 0.67 27.04
C ASP A 369 -11.60 0.66 27.38
N HIS A 370 -12.43 1.27 26.55
CA HIS A 370 -13.89 1.33 26.74
C HIS A 370 -14.61 0.16 26.05
N ARG A 371 -14.77 -0.95 26.78
CA ARG A 371 -15.29 -2.23 26.24
C ARG A 371 -16.80 -2.44 26.41
N GLN A 372 -17.49 -1.52 27.08
CA GLN A 372 -18.88 -1.69 27.53
C GLN A 372 -19.93 -1.42 26.43
N GLN A 373 -19.51 -0.87 25.29
CA GLN A 373 -20.37 -0.49 24.16
C GLN A 373 -19.80 -1.06 22.85
N ASN A 374 -20.64 -1.12 21.82
CA ASN A 374 -20.33 -1.61 20.48
C ASN A 374 -19.92 -3.09 20.42
N CYS A 375 -19.62 -3.58 19.21
CA CYS A 375 -19.17 -4.94 18.99
C CYS A 375 -18.16 -5.01 17.84
N VAL A 376 -17.24 -5.97 17.95
CA VAL A 376 -16.43 -6.45 16.84
C VAL A 376 -17.19 -7.58 16.18
N ARG A 377 -17.28 -7.59 14.84
CA ARG A 377 -18.10 -8.57 14.12
C ARG A 377 -17.40 -9.12 12.88
N TYR A 378 -17.65 -10.39 12.56
CA TYR A 378 -17.19 -11.05 11.33
C TYR A 378 -15.69 -10.85 11.05
N SER A 379 -14.89 -10.74 12.11
CA SER A 379 -13.49 -10.35 12.05
C SER A 379 -12.63 -11.44 12.68
N PHE A 380 -11.35 -11.49 12.29
CA PHE A 380 -10.37 -12.30 13.01
C PHE A 380 -9.74 -11.45 14.11
N VAL A 381 -9.88 -11.88 15.36
CA VAL A 381 -9.33 -11.21 16.54
C VAL A 381 -8.41 -12.19 17.27
N PRO A 382 -7.09 -11.94 17.34
CA PRO A 382 -6.14 -12.84 18.00
C PRO A 382 -6.51 -13.11 19.44
N ASP A 383 -6.15 -14.31 19.90
CA ASP A 383 -6.33 -14.69 21.29
C ASP A 383 -5.56 -13.75 22.23
N GLY A 384 -6.07 -13.53 23.45
CA GLY A 384 -5.51 -12.57 24.39
C GLY A 384 -5.94 -11.11 24.17
N SER A 385 -6.53 -10.76 23.02
CA SER A 385 -7.04 -9.41 22.76
C SER A 385 -8.17 -8.99 23.73
N GLN A 386 -8.18 -7.73 24.14
CA GLN A 386 -9.15 -7.13 25.05
C GLN A 386 -10.09 -6.18 24.31
N THR A 387 -11.08 -6.75 23.61
CA THR A 387 -12.06 -5.98 22.82
C THR A 387 -13.42 -5.88 23.52
N SER A 388 -14.33 -5.08 22.96
CA SER A 388 -15.78 -5.19 23.23
C SER A 388 -16.33 -6.55 22.78
N ARG A 389 -17.65 -6.77 22.91
CA ARG A 389 -18.29 -8.05 22.56
C ARG A 389 -17.94 -8.44 21.11
N ARG A 390 -17.56 -9.70 20.93
CA ARG A 390 -17.28 -10.29 19.62
C ARG A 390 -18.51 -11.04 19.11
N TYR A 391 -18.89 -10.77 17.87
CA TYR A 391 -20.05 -11.38 17.22
C TYR A 391 -19.62 -12.08 15.94
N ARG A 392 -19.70 -13.41 15.92
CA ARG A 392 -19.26 -14.22 14.78
C ARG A 392 -17.81 -13.93 14.34
N CYS A 393 -16.96 -13.58 15.31
CA CYS A 393 -15.54 -13.42 15.07
C CYS A 393 -14.84 -14.77 15.12
N GLN A 394 -13.71 -14.86 14.42
CA GLN A 394 -12.79 -15.97 14.55
C GLN A 394 -11.65 -15.60 15.51
N PRO A 395 -11.09 -16.55 16.27
CA PRO A 395 -11.46 -17.98 16.33
C PRO A 395 -12.70 -18.31 17.21
N ASP A 396 -13.27 -17.32 17.91
CA ASP A 396 -14.36 -17.51 18.89
C ASP A 396 -15.55 -18.33 18.36
N LEU A 397 -15.96 -18.10 17.11
CA LEU A 397 -17.09 -18.77 16.48
C LEU A 397 -16.81 -20.27 16.25
N GLU A 398 -15.62 -20.61 15.74
CA GLU A 398 -15.22 -22.00 15.55
C GLU A 398 -15.09 -22.73 16.89
N ILE A 399 -14.51 -22.07 17.90
CA ILE A 399 -14.40 -22.63 19.27
C ILE A 399 -15.80 -22.95 19.81
N ALA A 400 -16.73 -22.00 19.73
CA ALA A 400 -18.09 -22.19 20.21
C ALA A 400 -18.80 -23.34 19.49
N LYS A 401 -18.63 -23.43 18.17
CA LYS A 401 -19.21 -24.49 17.34
C LYS A 401 -18.67 -25.87 17.71
N GLN A 402 -17.34 -26.01 17.85
CA GLN A 402 -16.74 -27.30 18.21
C GLN A 402 -17.11 -27.75 19.63
N ILE A 403 -17.19 -26.80 20.57
CA ILE A 403 -17.69 -27.08 21.92
C ILE A 403 -19.13 -27.60 21.87
N GLU A 404 -20.01 -26.94 21.10
CA GLU A 404 -21.41 -27.36 20.94
C GLU A 404 -21.50 -28.76 20.30
N ASP A 405 -20.71 -29.03 19.26
CA ASP A 405 -20.68 -30.34 18.59
C ASP A 405 -20.20 -31.46 19.54
N GLU A 406 -19.16 -31.22 20.33
CA GLU A 406 -18.65 -32.19 21.31
C GLU A 406 -19.60 -32.37 22.51
N GLU A 407 -20.26 -31.31 22.97
CA GLU A 407 -21.30 -31.40 24.01
C GLU A 407 -22.48 -32.26 23.54
N ASN A 408 -22.93 -32.07 22.30
CA ASN A 408 -24.00 -32.86 21.70
C ASN A 408 -23.60 -34.34 21.57
N LYS A 409 -22.36 -34.63 21.16
CA LYS A 409 -21.83 -36.01 21.09
C LYS A 409 -21.72 -36.65 22.47
N ALA A 410 -21.14 -35.95 23.44
CA ALA A 410 -20.98 -36.43 24.81
C ALA A 410 -22.34 -36.71 25.46
N GLN A 411 -23.34 -35.87 25.21
CA GLN A 411 -24.71 -36.10 25.65
C GLN A 411 -25.33 -37.36 25.01
N ALA A 412 -25.12 -37.58 23.71
CA ALA A 412 -25.61 -38.78 23.01
C ALA A 412 -24.94 -40.07 23.53
N GLU A 413 -23.67 -39.99 23.92
CA GLU A 413 -22.87 -41.13 24.41
C GLU A 413 -22.92 -41.31 25.94
N ASN A 414 -23.62 -40.41 26.66
CA ASN A 414 -23.63 -40.34 28.14
C ASN A 414 -22.22 -40.23 28.76
N ILE A 415 -21.33 -39.48 28.12
CA ILE A 415 -19.96 -39.19 28.59
C ILE A 415 -19.93 -37.77 29.18
N SER A 416 -19.08 -37.55 30.19
CA SER A 416 -18.88 -36.21 30.76
C SER A 416 -17.96 -35.37 29.87
N PHE A 417 -18.41 -34.19 29.47
CA PHE A 417 -17.59 -33.16 28.83
C PHE A 417 -17.40 -31.99 29.79
N ASP A 418 -16.17 -31.76 30.22
CA ASP A 418 -15.81 -30.83 31.30
C ASP A 418 -15.04 -29.60 30.78
N THR A 419 -14.62 -28.75 31.71
CA THR A 419 -13.82 -27.55 31.41
C THR A 419 -12.50 -27.89 30.72
N SER A 420 -11.89 -29.03 31.05
CA SER A 420 -10.64 -29.48 30.45
C SER A 420 -10.82 -29.77 28.95
N GLY A 421 -11.93 -30.43 28.58
CA GLY A 421 -12.29 -30.65 27.18
C GLY A 421 -12.50 -29.35 26.40
N ARG A 422 -13.18 -28.36 27.00
CA ARG A 422 -13.37 -27.02 26.39
C ARG A 422 -12.05 -26.28 26.16
N GLU A 423 -11.13 -26.36 27.11
CA GLU A 423 -9.81 -25.70 27.00
C GLU A 423 -8.92 -26.38 25.95
N LEU A 424 -9.01 -27.71 25.80
CA LEU A 424 -8.31 -28.44 24.74
C LEU A 424 -8.79 -28.00 23.36
N ILE A 425 -10.11 -27.94 23.13
CA ILE A 425 -10.69 -27.45 21.86
C ILE A 425 -10.23 -26.03 21.58
N ARG A 426 -10.30 -25.14 22.58
CA ARG A 426 -9.85 -23.76 22.46
C ARG A 426 -8.38 -23.68 22.04
N THR A 427 -7.50 -24.40 22.74
CA THR A 427 -6.07 -24.43 22.46
C THR A 427 -5.79 -24.94 21.03
N GLU A 428 -6.46 -26.02 20.62
CA GLU A 428 -6.31 -26.58 19.28
C GLU A 428 -6.76 -25.57 18.20
N VAL A 429 -7.97 -25.02 18.31
CA VAL A 429 -8.52 -24.08 17.32
C VAL A 429 -7.65 -22.83 17.22
N VAL A 430 -7.25 -22.22 18.35
CA VAL A 430 -6.39 -21.03 18.36
C VAL A 430 -5.04 -21.30 17.69
N SER A 431 -4.49 -22.51 17.84
CA SER A 431 -3.19 -22.86 17.25
C SER A 431 -3.22 -23.04 15.72
N ARG A 432 -4.35 -23.50 15.16
CA ARG A 432 -4.48 -23.80 13.72
C ARG A 432 -5.23 -22.74 12.92
N LEU A 433 -6.16 -22.02 13.56
CA LEU A 433 -7.03 -21.04 12.92
C LEU A 433 -6.40 -19.66 13.07
N VAL A 434 -5.40 -19.40 12.22
CA VAL A 434 -4.68 -18.13 12.14
C VAL A 434 -4.65 -17.64 10.69
N PRO A 435 -4.65 -16.32 10.44
CA PRO A 435 -4.49 -15.78 9.09
C PRO A 435 -3.16 -16.21 8.49
N ALA A 436 -3.20 -16.71 7.27
CA ALA A 436 -2.01 -16.99 6.47
C ALA A 436 -2.03 -16.07 5.23
N PHE A 437 -0.90 -15.44 4.95
CA PHE A 437 -0.74 -14.50 3.84
C PHE A 437 0.27 -15.04 2.84
N THR A 438 0.08 -14.71 1.56
CA THR A 438 1.05 -15.04 0.50
C THR A 438 2.36 -14.28 0.73
N SER A 439 2.26 -12.99 1.07
CA SER A 439 3.38 -12.20 1.59
C SER A 439 2.91 -11.20 2.65
N ILE A 440 3.78 -10.94 3.62
CA ILE A 440 3.65 -9.85 4.61
C ILE A 440 4.76 -8.80 4.45
N GLN A 441 5.57 -8.92 3.40
CA GLN A 441 6.65 -7.98 3.12
C GLN A 441 6.15 -6.91 2.16
N TYR A 442 6.18 -5.65 2.61
CA TYR A 442 5.88 -4.52 1.74
C TYR A 442 6.83 -4.52 0.52
N GLY A 443 6.28 -4.21 -0.65
CA GLY A 443 6.98 -4.24 -1.94
C GLY A 443 6.71 -5.51 -2.76
N ASP A 444 6.21 -6.57 -2.13
CA ASP A 444 5.76 -7.76 -2.86
C ASP A 444 4.38 -7.51 -3.51
N PRO A 445 4.13 -8.05 -4.73
CA PRO A 445 2.87 -7.83 -5.44
C PRO A 445 1.64 -8.49 -4.78
N ASP A 446 1.89 -9.46 -3.90
CA ASP A 446 0.94 -10.24 -3.11
C ASP A 446 0.93 -9.85 -1.62
N TYR A 447 1.52 -8.69 -1.30
CA TYR A 447 1.55 -8.13 0.06
C TYR A 447 0.12 -7.98 0.64
N GLY A 448 -0.10 -8.65 1.78
CA GLY A 448 -1.37 -8.65 2.49
C GLY A 448 -2.46 -9.54 1.89
N GLN A 449 -2.20 -10.20 0.76
CA GLN A 449 -3.15 -11.14 0.16
C GLN A 449 -3.22 -12.42 1.00
N LEU A 450 -4.42 -12.92 1.30
CA LEU A 450 -4.58 -14.20 1.96
C LEU A 450 -4.02 -15.33 1.09
N HIS A 451 -3.25 -16.21 1.71
CA HIS A 451 -2.75 -17.42 1.05
C HIS A 451 -3.90 -18.40 0.79
N THR A 452 -3.79 -19.23 -0.24
CA THR A 452 -4.83 -20.22 -0.58
C THR A 452 -5.03 -21.26 0.54
N SER A 453 -3.99 -21.52 1.34
CA SER A 453 -4.05 -22.38 2.53
C SER A 453 -4.57 -21.69 3.80
N CYS A 454 -4.92 -20.39 3.75
CA CYS A 454 -5.54 -19.70 4.88
C CYS A 454 -6.85 -20.44 5.26
N PRO A 455 -7.14 -20.64 6.57
CA PRO A 455 -8.34 -21.34 7.01
C PRO A 455 -9.62 -20.81 6.34
N GLU A 456 -10.50 -21.72 5.94
CA GLU A 456 -11.77 -21.37 5.28
C GLU A 456 -12.60 -20.39 6.13
N GLN A 457 -12.54 -20.54 7.46
CA GLN A 457 -13.21 -19.68 8.42
C GLN A 457 -12.81 -18.20 8.30
N ILE A 458 -11.63 -17.91 7.75
CA ILE A 458 -11.14 -16.54 7.47
C ILE A 458 -11.39 -16.19 6.00
N ARG A 459 -11.10 -17.12 5.08
CA ARG A 459 -11.31 -16.93 3.63
C ARG A 459 -12.77 -16.72 3.24
N THR A 460 -13.75 -17.16 4.04
CA THR A 460 -15.18 -17.00 3.76
C THR A 460 -15.96 -16.46 4.97
N GLY A 461 -15.26 -15.93 5.98
CA GLY A 461 -15.88 -15.59 7.25
C GLY A 461 -16.44 -14.18 7.36
N ALA A 462 -16.35 -13.38 6.29
CA ALA A 462 -17.00 -12.08 6.25
C ALA A 462 -18.53 -12.20 6.31
N ASP A 463 -19.21 -11.11 6.62
CA ASP A 463 -20.67 -11.05 6.77
C ASP A 463 -21.46 -11.47 5.51
N ASP A 464 -20.87 -11.27 4.33
CA ASP A 464 -21.41 -11.64 3.03
C ASP A 464 -20.78 -12.92 2.43
N GLY A 465 -20.02 -13.67 3.23
CA GLY A 465 -19.29 -14.87 2.82
C GLY A 465 -18.03 -14.62 1.99
N SER A 466 -17.58 -13.36 1.85
CA SER A 466 -16.27 -13.03 1.28
C SER A 466 -15.13 -13.35 2.25
N GLU A 467 -13.91 -13.09 1.79
CA GLU A 467 -12.74 -13.07 2.66
C GLU A 467 -12.74 -11.83 3.55
N MET A 468 -12.27 -11.99 4.79
CA MET A 468 -12.02 -10.87 5.69
C MET A 468 -10.79 -10.07 5.22
N GLY A 469 -10.68 -8.82 5.65
CA GLY A 469 -9.50 -7.99 5.45
C GLY A 469 -9.53 -7.15 4.18
N ALA A 470 -8.36 -6.58 3.84
CA ALA A 470 -8.17 -5.58 2.79
C ALA A 470 -8.71 -5.99 1.40
N PHE A 471 -8.62 -7.28 1.07
CA PHE A 471 -9.00 -7.80 -0.25
C PHE A 471 -10.47 -8.22 -0.36
N HIS A 472 -11.30 -7.97 0.68
CA HIS A 472 -12.74 -8.28 0.70
C HIS A 472 -13.46 -7.88 -0.59
N HIS A 473 -13.13 -6.70 -1.14
CA HIS A 473 -13.76 -6.11 -2.32
C HIS A 473 -13.58 -6.96 -3.60
N LEU A 474 -12.54 -7.81 -3.68
CA LEU A 474 -12.29 -8.66 -4.84
C LEU A 474 -13.28 -9.82 -4.97
N LYS A 475 -13.95 -10.20 -3.87
CA LYS A 475 -14.91 -11.32 -3.83
C LYS A 475 -14.31 -12.63 -4.35
N GLN A 476 -13.04 -12.91 -4.01
CA GLN A 476 -12.34 -14.11 -4.50
C GLN A 476 -13.09 -15.40 -4.18
N PRO A 477 -13.63 -15.61 -2.96
CA PRO A 477 -14.38 -16.83 -2.65
C PRO A 477 -15.63 -16.99 -3.52
N GLN A 478 -16.38 -15.91 -3.75
CA GLN A 478 -17.58 -15.94 -4.59
C GLN A 478 -17.23 -16.17 -6.06
N ARG A 479 -16.14 -15.56 -6.56
CA ARG A 479 -15.63 -15.79 -7.92
C ARG A 479 -15.25 -17.25 -8.12
N GLU A 480 -14.53 -17.83 -7.16
CA GLU A 480 -14.15 -19.25 -7.17
C GLU A 480 -15.39 -20.16 -7.13
N ALA A 481 -16.34 -19.90 -6.22
CA ALA A 481 -17.58 -20.67 -6.10
C ALA A 481 -18.42 -20.62 -7.39
N ASN A 482 -18.56 -19.44 -8.00
CA ASN A 482 -19.26 -19.27 -9.28
C ASN A 482 -18.57 -20.02 -10.41
N LEU A 483 -17.23 -19.98 -10.46
CA LEU A 483 -16.45 -20.73 -11.45
C LEU A 483 -16.64 -22.24 -11.28
N ARG A 484 -16.56 -22.76 -10.04
CA ARG A 484 -16.82 -24.18 -9.74
C ARG A 484 -18.23 -24.60 -10.13
N ALA A 485 -19.23 -23.78 -9.81
CA ALA A 485 -20.62 -24.04 -10.19
C ALA A 485 -20.78 -24.13 -11.72
N ALA A 486 -20.21 -23.17 -12.46
CA ALA A 486 -20.23 -23.18 -13.92
C ALA A 486 -19.50 -24.40 -14.51
N LEU A 487 -18.34 -24.78 -13.96
CA LEU A 487 -17.64 -25.99 -14.38
C LEU A 487 -18.49 -27.24 -14.14
N ASN A 488 -19.12 -27.38 -12.96
CA ASN A 488 -19.97 -28.53 -12.67
C ASN A 488 -21.19 -28.63 -13.60
N GLU A 489 -21.76 -27.51 -14.02
CA GLU A 489 -22.94 -27.48 -14.89
C GLU A 489 -22.60 -27.71 -16.37
N TYR A 490 -21.50 -27.12 -16.86
CA TYR A 490 -21.20 -27.05 -18.30
C TYR A 490 -20.04 -27.94 -18.75
N LEU A 491 -19.29 -28.58 -17.84
CA LEU A 491 -18.20 -29.47 -18.21
C LEU A 491 -18.75 -30.74 -18.87
N ARG A 492 -18.24 -31.05 -20.07
CA ARG A 492 -18.68 -32.22 -20.83
C ARG A 492 -18.29 -33.50 -20.12
N PHE A 493 -19.13 -34.52 -20.26
CA PHE A 493 -18.85 -35.86 -19.77
C PHE A 493 -17.49 -36.36 -20.24
N GLY A 494 -16.70 -36.90 -19.31
CA GLY A 494 -15.35 -37.42 -19.57
C GLY A 494 -14.21 -36.39 -19.50
N LEU A 495 -14.50 -35.13 -19.15
CA LEU A 495 -13.48 -34.11 -18.86
C LEU A 495 -13.41 -33.83 -17.35
N GLU A 496 -12.22 -33.45 -16.89
CA GLU A 496 -11.95 -32.95 -15.54
C GLU A 496 -11.33 -31.55 -15.65
N ALA A 497 -11.74 -30.64 -14.76
CA ALA A 497 -11.23 -29.27 -14.74
C ALA A 497 -10.67 -28.95 -13.35
N GLY A 498 -9.46 -28.40 -13.31
CA GLY A 498 -8.83 -27.87 -12.11
C GLY A 498 -8.74 -26.35 -12.18
N ILE A 499 -8.88 -25.68 -11.03
CA ILE A 499 -8.59 -24.26 -10.89
C ILE A 499 -7.11 -24.15 -10.52
N LEU A 500 -6.34 -23.41 -11.34
CA LEU A 500 -4.92 -23.15 -11.13
C LEU A 500 -4.75 -21.69 -10.73
N TYR A 501 -4.15 -21.43 -9.57
CA TYR A 501 -3.83 -20.09 -9.12
C TYR A 501 -2.45 -19.69 -9.65
N VAL A 502 -2.35 -18.48 -10.19
CA VAL A 502 -1.15 -18.04 -10.91
C VAL A 502 0.06 -17.83 -9.98
N ASN A 503 -0.17 -17.66 -8.68
CA ASN A 503 0.86 -17.33 -7.69
C ASN A 503 1.33 -18.54 -6.84
N GLU A 504 0.83 -19.76 -7.08
CA GLU A 504 1.17 -20.94 -6.25
C GLU A 504 2.55 -21.56 -6.58
N ASP A 505 3.22 -21.15 -7.66
CA ASP A 505 4.51 -21.71 -8.11
C ASP A 505 5.76 -20.93 -7.60
N LYS A 506 5.68 -20.22 -6.48
CA LYS A 506 6.83 -19.49 -5.90
C LYS A 506 7.65 -20.34 -4.93
#